data_AF-A0A848ZB59-F1
#
_entry.id   AF-A0A848ZB59-F1
#
_cell.length_a   1.000
_cell.length_b   1.000
_cell.length_c   1.000
_cell.angle_alpha   90.00
_cell.angle_beta   90.00
_cell.angle_gamma   90.00
#
_symmetry.space_group_name_H-M   'P 1'
#
loop_
_entity.id
_entity.type
_entity.pdbx_description
1 polymer ?
#
loop_
_entity_poly.entity_id
_entity_poly.type
_entity_poly.pdbx_seq_one_letter_code
_entity_poly.pdbx_strand_id
1 'polypeptide(L)'
;MEKEKLIQIIQKRLGLSDKEFQVIKDTPRFQRLFDNALAASQYQLVAEVKESTGCHSGHVVGQKLVFDSSGNLLTRQSPERICA
;
A
#
# COMPACT_ATOMS: atom_id res chain seq x y z
N MET A 1 -15.04 5.14 -2.90
CA MET A 1 -14.70 4.58 -4.23
C MET A 1 -15.51 3.31 -4.40
N GLU A 2 -16.14 3.09 -5.55
CA GLU A 2 -16.90 1.86 -5.81
C GLU A 2 -15.95 0.69 -6.13
N LYS A 3 -16.36 -0.54 -5.76
CA LYS A 3 -15.55 -1.76 -5.88
C LYS A 3 -15.10 -2.01 -7.32
N GLU A 4 -16.02 -1.85 -8.27
CA GLU A 4 -15.76 -2.06 -9.70
C GLU A 4 -14.69 -1.09 -10.22
N LYS A 5 -14.72 0.17 -9.78
CA LYS A 5 -13.71 1.17 -10.14
C LYS A 5 -12.34 0.83 -9.57
N LEU A 6 -12.29 0.33 -8.33
CA LEU A 6 -11.04 -0.16 -7.72
C LEU A 6 -10.46 -1.35 -8.51
N ILE A 7 -11.31 -2.31 -8.88
CA ILE A 7 -10.90 -3.49 -9.64
C ILE A 7 -10.31 -3.08 -11.00
N GLN A 8 -10.94 -2.14 -11.71
CA GLN A 8 -10.42 -1.59 -12.97
C GLN A 8 -9.06 -0.90 -12.80
N ILE A 9 -8.88 -0.13 -11.73
CA ILE A 9 -7.59 0.51 -11.41
C ILE A 9 -6.51 -0.56 -11.17
N ILE A 10 -6.83 -1.62 -10.43
CA ILE A 10 -5.89 -2.71 -10.15
C ILE A 10 -5.51 -3.43 -11.45
N GLN A 11 -6.48 -3.78 -12.28
CA GLN A 11 -6.22 -4.39 -13.59
C GLN A 11 -5.28 -3.54 -14.44
N LYS A 12 -5.55 -2.23 -14.54
CA LYS A 12 -4.72 -1.29 -15.30
C LYS A 12 -3.29 -1.21 -14.73
N ARG A 13 -3.13 -1.18 -13.40
CA ARG A 13 -1.82 -1.13 -12.74
C ARG A 13 -1.00 -2.40 -12.93
N LEU A 14 -1.66 -3.56 -12.99
CA LEU A 14 -0.99 -4.84 -13.25
C LEU A 14 -0.67 -5.04 -14.74
N GLY A 15 -1.23 -4.22 -15.64
CA GLY A 15 -1.00 -4.34 -17.07
C GLY A 15 -1.59 -5.62 -17.68
N LEU A 16 -2.62 -6.19 -17.05
CA LEU A 16 -3.22 -7.45 -17.47
C LEU A 16 -4.36 -7.23 -18.46
N SER A 17 -4.41 -8.07 -19.49
CA SER A 17 -5.55 -8.14 -20.39
C SER A 17 -6.80 -8.61 -19.65
N ASP A 18 -7.98 -8.36 -20.22
CA ASP A 18 -9.25 -8.81 -19.65
C ASP A 18 -9.27 -10.33 -19.40
N LYS A 19 -8.72 -11.11 -20.34
CA LYS A 19 -8.66 -12.58 -20.23
C LYS A 19 -7.77 -13.04 -19.07
N GLU A 20 -6.62 -12.43 -18.89
CA GLU A 20 -5.70 -12.75 -17.78
C GLU A 20 -6.29 -12.33 -16.43
N PHE A 21 -6.91 -11.15 -16.40
CA PHE A 21 -7.48 -10.60 -15.19
C PHE A 21 -8.77 -11.31 -14.75
N GLN A 22 -9.49 -11.93 -15.68
CA GLN A 22 -10.71 -12.70 -15.37
C GLN A 22 -10.45 -13.82 -14.35
N VAL A 23 -9.31 -14.51 -14.45
CA VAL A 23 -8.91 -15.54 -13.47
C VAL A 23 -8.78 -14.97 -12.06
N ILE A 24 -8.22 -13.76 -11.92
CA ILE A 24 -8.11 -13.06 -10.65
C ILE A 24 -9.51 -12.69 -10.15
N LYS A 25 -10.36 -12.13 -11.02
CA LYS A 25 -11.71 -11.69 -10.68
C LYS A 25 -12.58 -12.87 -10.21
N ASP A 26 -12.47 -14.04 -10.82
CA ASP A 26 -13.30 -15.19 -10.46
C ASP A 26 -12.79 -15.97 -9.24
N THR A 27 -11.57 -15.69 -8.79
CA THR A 27 -10.99 -16.34 -7.62
C THR A 27 -11.56 -15.75 -6.32
N PRO A 28 -12.21 -16.56 -5.45
CA PRO A 28 -12.86 -16.05 -4.24
C PRO A 28 -11.94 -15.31 -3.26
N ARG A 29 -10.66 -15.67 -3.22
CA ARG A 29 -9.65 -14.99 -2.40
C ARG A 29 -9.48 -13.51 -2.81
N PHE A 30 -9.47 -13.21 -4.10
CA PHE A 30 -9.27 -11.83 -4.58
C PHE A 30 -10.54 -11.01 -4.49
N GLN A 31 -11.72 -11.63 -4.61
CA GLN A 31 -12.98 -10.94 -4.30
C GLN A 31 -13.00 -10.39 -2.87
N ARG A 32 -12.62 -11.23 -1.89
CA ARG A 32 -12.46 -10.78 -0.50
C ARG A 32 -11.41 -9.68 -0.35
N LEU A 33 -10.32 -9.75 -1.11
CA LEU A 33 -9.30 -8.69 -1.13
C LEU A 33 -9.88 -7.36 -1.62
N PHE A 34 -10.68 -7.36 -2.68
CA PHE A 34 -11.30 -6.13 -3.20
C PHE A 34 -12.32 -5.53 -2.21
N ASP A 35 -13.11 -6.37 -1.55
CA ASP A 35 -14.05 -5.91 -0.51
C ASP A 35 -13.30 -5.25 0.66
N ASN A 36 -12.23 -5.90 1.12
CA ASN A 36 -11.43 -5.41 2.22
C ASN A 36 -10.58 -4.20 1.84
N ALA A 37 -10.14 -4.06 0.59
CA ALA A 37 -9.30 -2.96 0.15
C ALA A 37 -9.98 -1.60 0.28
N LEU A 38 -11.30 -1.53 0.04
CA LEU A 38 -12.07 -0.30 0.27
C LEU A 38 -12.10 0.06 1.76
N ALA A 39 -12.40 -0.91 2.62
CA ALA A 39 -12.38 -0.70 4.07
C ALA A 39 -10.97 -0.37 4.58
N ALA A 40 -9.94 -0.99 4.01
CA ALA A 40 -8.54 -0.75 4.38
C ALA A 40 -8.08 0.66 4.00
N SER A 41 -8.63 1.26 2.94
CA SER A 41 -8.18 2.56 2.42
C SER A 41 -8.31 3.74 3.39
N GLN A 42 -9.08 3.59 4.47
CA GLN A 42 -9.20 4.60 5.53
C GLN A 42 -8.07 4.51 6.58
N TYR A 43 -7.26 3.47 6.55
CA TYR A 43 -6.18 3.24 7.52
C TYR A 43 -4.82 3.60 6.92
N GLN A 44 -3.92 4.02 7.81
CA GLN A 44 -2.51 4.22 7.52
C GLN A 44 -1.68 3.25 8.36
N LEU A 45 -0.56 2.78 7.79
CA LEU A 45 0.44 2.04 8.53
C LEU A 45 1.50 3.04 8.98
N VAL A 46 1.73 3.13 10.29
CA VAL A 46 2.69 4.08 10.87
C VAL A 46 3.77 3.28 11.59
N ALA A 47 4.99 3.30 11.05
CA ALA A 47 6.16 2.77 11.72
C ALA A 47 6.93 3.91 12.40
N GLU A 48 7.18 3.79 13.69
CA GLU A 48 7.92 4.79 14.47
C GLU A 48 9.28 4.23 14.89
N VAL A 49 10.34 5.00 14.65
CA VAL A 49 11.70 4.64 15.05
C VAL A 49 11.80 4.69 16.58
N LYS A 50 11.97 3.54 17.22
CA LYS A 50 12.13 3.45 18.69
C LYS A 50 13.57 3.58 19.15
N GLU A 51 14.52 3.15 18.32
CA GLU A 51 15.95 3.24 18.59
C GLU A 51 16.68 3.53 17.28
N SER A 52 17.77 4.30 17.34
CA SER A 52 18.63 4.56 16.18
C SER A 52 20.05 4.87 16.62
N THR A 53 20.98 4.00 16.24
CA THR A 53 22.42 4.15 16.47
C THR A 53 23.14 3.85 15.16
N GLY A 54 23.84 4.85 14.61
CA GLY A 54 24.59 4.67 13.36
C GLY A 54 23.74 4.43 12.11
N CYS A 55 22.49 4.93 12.06
CA CYS A 55 21.64 4.75 10.88
C CYS A 55 22.19 5.51 9.66
N HIS A 56 22.59 4.79 8.61
CA HIS A 56 23.13 5.37 7.38
C HIS A 56 22.16 6.34 6.70
N SER A 57 20.86 6.05 6.81
CA SER A 57 19.78 6.87 6.25
C SER A 57 19.41 8.07 7.12
N GLY A 58 20.05 8.23 8.28
CA GLY A 58 19.84 9.36 9.18
C GLY A 58 18.52 9.34 9.95
N HIS A 59 17.88 8.18 10.09
CA HIS A 59 16.65 8.07 10.88
C HIS A 59 16.92 8.33 12.35
N VAL A 60 15.99 9.03 13.03
CA VAL A 60 16.11 9.41 14.44
C VAL A 60 14.92 8.89 15.24
N VAL A 61 15.13 8.67 16.55
CA VAL A 61 14.07 8.20 17.47
C VAL A 61 12.86 9.14 17.41
N GLY A 62 11.66 8.55 17.35
CA GLY A 62 10.38 9.24 17.22
C GLY A 62 9.98 9.59 15.78
N GLN A 63 10.88 9.47 14.80
CA GLN A 63 10.54 9.69 13.40
C GLN A 63 9.53 8.64 12.92
N LYS A 64 8.57 9.09 12.10
CA LYS A 64 7.51 8.25 11.56
C LYS A 64 7.70 8.01 10.06
N LEU A 65 7.52 6.77 9.65
CA LEU A 65 7.37 6.34 8.27
C LEU A 65 5.90 5.96 8.09
N VAL A 66 5.20 6.70 7.24
CA VAL A 66 3.76 6.57 7.05
C VAL A 66 3.49 5.96 5.69
N PHE A 67 2.71 4.89 5.66
CA PHE A 67 2.28 4.22 4.45
C PHE A 67 0.77 4.25 4.34
N ASP A 68 0.26 4.22 3.10
CA ASP A 68 -1.14 3.88 2.89
C ASP A 68 -1.39 2.39 3.19
N SER A 69 -2.66 2.00 3.18
CA SER A 69 -3.08 0.63 3.43
C SER A 69 -2.58 -0.40 2.40
N SER A 70 -2.01 0.06 1.29
CA SER A 70 -1.42 -0.78 0.25
C SER A 70 0.10 -0.87 0.37
N GLY A 71 0.69 -0.23 1.38
CA GLY A 71 2.14 -0.23 1.63
C GLY A 71 2.92 0.81 0.83
N ASN A 72 2.26 1.79 0.20
CA ASN A 72 2.98 2.88 -0.48
C ASN A 72 3.41 3.94 0.53
N LEU A 73 4.67 4.38 0.45
CA LEU A 73 5.20 5.45 1.30
C LEU A 73 4.50 6.77 0.99
N LEU A 74 3.94 7.41 2.02
CA LEU A 74 3.38 8.75 1.94
C LEU A 74 4.51 9.77 2.15
N THR A 75 5.21 10.11 1.08
CA THR A 75 6.43 10.96 1.09
C THR A 75 6.23 12.38 1.62
N ARG A 76 5.00 12.91 1.62
CA ARG A 76 4.69 14.21 2.27
C ARG A 76 4.55 14.12 3.79
N GLN A 77 4.35 12.92 4.32
CA GLN A 77 4.17 12.63 5.75
C GLN A 77 5.33 11.80 6.31
N SER A 78 6.33 11.53 5.48
CA SER A 78 7.49 10.69 5.76
C SER A 78 8.76 11.36 5.24
N PRO A 79 9.95 10.91 5.66
CA PRO A 79 11.20 11.25 4.98
C PRO A 79 11.17 10.82 3.50
N GLU A 80 12.08 11.38 2.71
CA GLU A 80 12.16 11.10 1.26
C GLU A 80 12.42 9.62 0.93
N ARG A 81 13.00 8.87 1.87
CA ARG A 81 13.30 7.43 1.75
C ARG A 81 13.24 6.72 3.09
N ILE A 82 13.10 5.40 3.04
CA ILE A 82 13.08 4.50 4.22
C ILE A 82 14.47 3.94 4.53
N CYS A 83 15.23 3.61 3.50
CA CYS A 83 16.63 3.24 3.64
C CYS A 83 17.37 3.64 2.36
N ALA A 84 18.67 3.89 2.46
CA ALA A 84 19.59 3.96 1.33
C ALA A 84 20.09 2.56 0.96
#